data_AF-A0A534HP95-F1
#
_entry.id   AF-A0A534HP95-F1
#
_cell.length_a   1.000
_cell.length_b   1.000
_cell.length_c   1.000
_cell.angle_alpha   90.00
_cell.angle_beta   90.00
_cell.angle_gamma   90.00
#
_symmetry.space_group_name_H-M   'P 1'
#
loop_
_entity.id
_entity.type
_entity.pdbx_description
1 polymer ?
#
loop_
_entity_poly.entity_id
_entity_poly.type
_entity_poly.pdbx_seq_one_letter_code
_entity_poly.pdbx_strand_id
1 'polypeptide(L)' 'IAGMWPDPAQNQANIKWVRDYYAALAPYSEKGGYTNFAAADDADRVGANYGKGYERLRKIKAKYDPGNLLRHNQNIAPAA' A
#
# COMPACT_ATOMS: atom_id res chain seq x y z
N ILE A 1 -6.29 -8.06 6.87
CA ILE A 1 -7.66 -8.12 7.43
C ILE A 1 -8.58 -7.30 6.54
N ALA A 2 -9.76 -7.79 6.22
CA ALA A 2 -10.76 -7.05 5.46
C ALA A 2 -11.98 -6.83 6.36
N GLY A 3 -12.34 -5.57 6.57
CA GLY A 3 -13.59 -5.21 7.25
C GLY A 3 -14.64 -4.82 6.20
N MET A 4 -15.85 -5.34 6.33
CA MET A 4 -16.97 -5.10 5.41
C MET A 4 -18.23 -4.89 6.23
N TRP A 5 -18.96 -3.82 5.97
CA TRP A 5 -20.20 -3.48 6.67
C TRP A 5 -21.10 -2.64 5.77
N PRO A 6 -22.44 -2.76 5.89
CA PRO A 6 -23.38 -2.09 4.99
C PRO A 6 -23.71 -0.66 5.41
N ASP A 7 -23.58 -0.32 6.69
CA ASP A 7 -24.01 0.97 7.25
C ASP A 7 -22.82 1.93 7.42
N PRO A 8 -22.77 3.06 6.68
CA PRO A 8 -21.71 4.05 6.82
C PRO A 8 -21.56 4.63 8.24
N ALA A 9 -22.61 4.61 9.07
CA ALA A 9 -22.52 5.05 10.46
C ALA A 9 -21.51 4.22 11.28
N GLN A 10 -21.19 3.00 10.82
CA GLN A 10 -20.23 2.11 11.47
C GLN A 10 -18.78 2.34 11.01
N ASN A 11 -18.54 3.23 10.03
CA ASN A 11 -17.22 3.47 9.45
C ASN A 11 -16.13 3.73 10.50
N GLN A 12 -16.38 4.65 11.43
CA GLN A 12 -15.36 5.04 12.42
C GLN A 12 -14.98 3.87 13.32
N ALA A 13 -15.98 3.14 13.84
CA ALA A 13 -15.76 2.02 14.75
C ALA A 13 -15.03 0.87 14.04
N ASN A 14 -15.45 0.52 12.82
CA ASN A 14 -14.91 -0.62 12.10
C ASN A 14 -13.53 -0.33 11.49
N ILE A 15 -13.28 0.87 10.98
CA ILE A 15 -11.94 1.28 10.54
C ILE A 15 -10.96 1.22 11.71
N LYS A 16 -11.37 1.71 12.89
CA LYS A 16 -10.55 1.62 14.10
C LYS A 16 -10.22 0.17 14.43
N TRP A 17 -11.23 -0.71 14.45
CA TRP A 17 -11.02 -2.13 14.73
C TRP A 17 -10.04 -2.81 13.75
N VAL A 18 -10.19 -2.56 12.44
CA VAL A 18 -9.28 -3.12 11.42
C VAL A 18 -7.84 -2.65 11.65
N ARG A 19 -7.64 -1.37 11.97
CA ARG A 19 -6.32 -0.79 12.26
C ARG A 19 -5.70 -1.37 13.53
N ASP A 20 -6.48 -1.46 14.60
CA ASP A 20 -6.03 -2.03 15.87
C ASP A 20 -5.64 -3.50 15.71
N TYR A 21 -6.44 -4.28 14.97
CA TYR A 21 -6.16 -5.67 14.63
C TYR A 21 -4.86 -5.81 13.84
N TYR A 22 -4.68 -4.97 12.80
CA TYR A 22 -3.43 -4.94 12.03
C TYR A 22 -2.23 -4.61 12.94
N ALA A 23 -2.35 -3.58 13.78
CA ALA A 23 -1.26 -3.15 14.67
C ALA A 23 -0.85 -4.23 15.66
N ALA A 24 -1.81 -5.00 16.19
CA ALA A 24 -1.53 -6.11 17.10
C ALA A 24 -0.77 -7.27 16.42
N LEU A 25 -0.99 -7.50 15.13
CA LEU A 25 -0.35 -8.59 14.37
C LEU A 25 0.91 -8.18 13.61
N ALA A 26 1.12 -6.89 13.36
CA ALA A 26 2.26 -6.38 12.61
C ALA A 26 3.63 -6.87 13.14
N PRO A 27 3.88 -6.98 14.47
CA PRO A 27 5.15 -7.50 14.98
C PRO A 27 5.43 -8.97 14.63
N TYR A 28 4.39 -9.74 14.30
CA TYR A 28 4.47 -11.16 13.96
C TYR A 28 4.41 -11.40 12.44
N SER A 29 4.41 -10.34 11.64
CA SER A 29 4.26 -10.40 10.19
C SER A 29 5.55 -10.01 9.47
N GLU A 30 5.73 -10.51 8.25
CA GLU A 30 6.79 -10.04 7.36
C GLU A 30 6.62 -8.55 7.01
N LYS A 31 7.74 -7.90 6.69
CA LYS A 31 7.71 -6.50 6.24
C LYS A 31 7.08 -6.40 4.85
N GLY A 32 6.20 -5.42 4.68
CA GLY A 32 5.47 -5.19 3.43
C GLY A 32 4.12 -5.91 3.40
N GLY A 33 3.54 -6.03 2.21
CA GLY A 33 2.23 -6.58 1.99
C GLY A 33 1.94 -6.80 0.51
N TYR A 34 0.78 -7.39 0.23
CA TYR A 34 0.34 -7.60 -1.15
C TYR A 34 -0.24 -6.30 -1.71
N THR A 35 0.30 -5.82 -2.83
CA THR A 35 -0.07 -4.51 -3.41
C THR A 35 -1.55 -4.39 -3.75
N ASN A 36 -2.23 -5.48 -4.07
CA ASN A 36 -3.68 -5.46 -4.37
C ASN A 36 -4.57 -5.45 -3.10
N PHE A 37 -3.98 -5.52 -1.90
CA PHE A 37 -4.68 -5.36 -0.63
C PHE A 37 -4.26 -4.11 0.14
N ALA A 38 -3.48 -3.21 -0.49
CA ALA A 38 -3.07 -1.96 0.12
C ALA A 38 -4.25 -0.99 0.22
N ALA A 39 -4.36 -0.32 1.37
CA ALA A 39 -5.31 0.75 1.64
C ALA A 39 -4.67 2.13 1.35
N ALA A 40 -5.48 3.19 1.46
CA ALA A 40 -5.02 4.56 1.19
C ALA A 40 -3.91 5.03 2.16
N ASP A 41 -3.85 4.47 3.36
CA ASP A 41 -2.85 4.74 4.39
C ASP A 41 -1.58 3.88 4.28
N ASP A 42 -1.43 3.05 3.23
CA ASP A 42 -0.25 2.19 2.99
C ASP A 42 0.77 2.78 2.00
N ALA A 43 0.64 4.05 1.59
CA ALA A 43 1.47 4.64 0.55
C ALA A 43 2.98 4.68 0.89
N ASP A 44 3.33 4.75 2.17
CA ASP A 44 4.71 4.68 2.68
C ASP A 44 5.32 3.28 2.54
N ARG A 45 4.51 2.24 2.31
CA ARG A 45 4.93 0.84 2.23
C ARG A 45 5.28 0.37 0.84
N VAL A 46 5.08 1.19 -0.20
CA VAL A 46 5.32 0.81 -1.60
C VAL A 46 6.71 0.18 -1.79
N GLY A 47 7.77 0.78 -1.24
CA GLY A 47 9.12 0.23 -1.31
C GLY A 47 9.26 -1.14 -0.63
N ALA A 48 8.63 -1.32 0.53
CA ALA A 48 8.62 -2.60 1.24
C ALA A 48 7.83 -3.67 0.48
N ASN A 49 6.70 -3.30 -0.14
CA ASN A 49 5.83 -4.22 -0.90
C ASN A 49 6.53 -4.79 -2.15
N TYR A 50 7.34 -3.99 -2.83
CA TYR A 50 8.13 -4.44 -4.00
C TYR A 50 9.51 -5.00 -3.64
N GLY A 51 9.98 -4.75 -2.41
CA GLY A 51 11.24 -5.25 -1.88
C GLY A 51 12.42 -4.99 -2.82
N LYS A 52 13.25 -6.02 -3.04
CA LYS A 52 14.45 -5.94 -3.90
C LYS A 52 14.16 -5.49 -5.34
N GLY A 53 12.94 -5.69 -5.83
CA GLY A 53 12.52 -5.30 -7.17
C GLY A 53 12.25 -3.80 -7.33
N TYR A 54 12.09 -3.06 -6.23
CA TYR A 54 11.63 -1.66 -6.26
C TYR A 54 12.52 -0.77 -7.13
N GLU A 55 13.84 -0.79 -6.94
CA GLU A 55 14.77 0.04 -7.72
C GLU A 55 14.79 -0.32 -9.21
N ARG A 56 14.60 -1.60 -9.57
CA ARG A 56 14.47 -2.00 -10.97
C ARG A 56 13.19 -1.42 -11.58
N LEU A 57 12.08 -1.45 -10.84
CA LEU A 57 10.81 -0.90 -11.31
C LEU A 57 10.86 0.63 -11.44
N ARG A 58 11.55 1.34 -10.55
CA ARG A 58 11.79 2.79 -10.68
C ARG A 58 12.52 3.15 -11.97
N LYS A 59 13.55 2.37 -12.34
CA LYS A 59 14.28 2.54 -13.61
C LYS A 59 13.40 2.27 -14.83
N ILE A 60 12.57 1.22 -14.77
CA ILE A 60 11.58 0.92 -15.82
C ILE A 60 10.56 2.06 -15.95
N LYS A 61 10.05 2.57 -14.82
CA LYS A 61 9.13 3.71 -14.78
C LYS A 61 9.77 4.97 -15.37
N ALA A 62 11.02 5.28 -15.05
CA ALA A 62 11.74 6.40 -15.65
C ALA A 62 11.87 6.27 -17.18
N LYS A 63 12.01 5.06 -17.71
CA LYS A 63 12.07 4.81 -19.16
C LYS A 63 10.72 5.01 -19.85
N TYR A 64 9.62 4.53 -19.27
CA TYR A 64 8.33 4.44 -19.97
C TYR A 64 7.28 5.46 -19.50
N ASP A 65 7.44 6.04 -18.30
CA ASP A 65 6.57 7.06 -17.72
C ASP A 65 7.40 8.06 -16.88
N PRO A 66 8.35 8.80 -17.50
CA PRO A 66 9.23 9.73 -16.80
C PRO A 66 8.48 10.88 -16.11
N GLY A 67 7.33 11.28 -16.67
CA GLY A 67 6.45 12.30 -16.08
C GLY A 67 5.55 11.79 -14.96
N ASN A 68 5.61 10.49 -14.63
CA ASN A 68 4.76 9.84 -13.64
C ASN A 68 3.26 10.12 -13.87
N LEU A 69 2.82 10.06 -15.13
CA LEU A 69 1.43 10.30 -15.54
C LEU A 69 0.51 9.24 -14.92
N LEU A 70 0.93 7.97 -14.94
CA LEU A 70 0.15 6.85 -14.43
C LEU A 70 0.42 6.64 -12.94
N ARG A 71 -0.22 7.46 -12.10
CA ARG A 71 0.05 7.51 -10.64
C ARG A 71 -1.15 7.21 -9.73
N HIS A 72 -2.32 6.93 -10.28
CA HIS A 72 -3.47 6.43 -9.51
C HIS A 72 -3.39 4.91 -9.36
N ASN A 73 -2.39 4.45 -8.61
CA ASN A 73 -2.11 3.04 -8.30
C ASN A 73 -1.17 2.97 -7.07
N GLN A 74 -0.66 1.78 -6.72
CA GLN A 74 0.44 1.62 -5.77
C GLN A 74 1.74 2.18 -6.38
N ASN A 75 1.81 3.51 -6.44
CA ASN A 75 2.67 4.20 -7.38
C ASN A 75 4.15 4.09 -7.03
N ILE A 76 4.93 3.74 -8.05
CA ILE A 76 6.39 3.74 -8.01
C ILE A 76 6.86 5.05 -8.63
N ALA A 77 7.50 5.92 -7.85
CA ALA A 77 8.09 7.14 -8.38
C ALA A 77 9.28 6.80 -9.30
N PRO A 78 9.41 7.43 -10.49
CA PRO A 78 10.53 7.17 -11.38
C PRO A 78 11.88 7.41 -10.67
N ALA A 79 12.91 6.71 -11.13
CA ALA A 79 14.29 7.04 -10.74
C ALA A 79 14.62 8.46 -11.24
N ALA A 80 15.40 9.20 -10.43
CA ALA A 80 15.98 10.48 -10.85
C ALA A 80 17.00 10.28 -11.97
#